data_AF-A0A853F3D9-F1
#
_entry.id   AF-A0A853F3D9-F1
#
_cell.length_a   1.000
_cell.length_b   1.000
_cell.length_c   1.000
_cell.angle_alpha   90.00
_cell.angle_beta   90.00
_cell.angle_gamma   90.00
#
_symmetry.space_group_name_H-M   'P 1'
#
loop_
_entity.id
_entity.type
_entity.pdbx_description
1 polymer ?
#
loop_
_entity_poly.entity_id
_entity_poly.type
_entity_poly.pdbx_seq_one_letter_code
_entity_poly.pdbx_strand_id
1 'polypeptide(L)'
;MGIGLSITDDKSDTAKVGEVITYTFTFDEAVTDFDINDITVTGGTKGTFTSVNGSESVYTLELTPPANSKGIISLTVAVDAATSKVNKH
;
A
#
# COMPACT_ATOMS: atom_id res chain seq x y z
N MET A 1 -4.49 -6.62 21.09
CA MET A 1 -4.43 -5.42 20.24
C MET A 1 -4.19 -5.91 18.83
N GLY A 2 -4.96 -5.45 17.86
CA GLY A 2 -4.70 -5.78 16.44
C GLY A 2 -3.63 -4.86 15.88
N ILE A 3 -2.99 -5.29 14.79
CA ILE A 3 -2.09 -4.46 13.99
C ILE A 3 -2.84 -3.24 13.45
N GLY A 4 -2.33 -2.05 13.74
CA GLY A 4 -2.84 -0.80 13.17
C GLY A 4 -2.21 -0.55 11.81
N LEU A 5 -3.03 -0.19 10.81
CA LEU A 5 -2.56 0.18 9.47
C LEU A 5 -3.14 1.53 9.06
N SER A 6 -2.26 2.45 8.67
CA SER A 6 -2.60 3.71 8.01
C SER A 6 -2.14 3.68 6.56
N ILE A 7 -2.97 4.17 5.65
CA ILE A 7 -2.65 4.24 4.21
C ILE A 7 -2.82 5.69 3.76
N THR A 8 -1.79 6.22 3.12
CA THR A 8 -1.82 7.55 2.49
C THR A 8 -1.31 7.45 1.06
N ASP A 9 -1.64 8.43 0.22
CA ASP A 9 -1.00 8.59 -1.08
C ASP A 9 -0.33 9.95 -1.21
N ASP A 10 0.54 10.10 -2.21
CA ASP A 10 1.32 11.30 -2.47
C ASP A 10 0.57 12.36 -3.28
N LYS A 11 -0.71 12.16 -3.61
CA LYS A 11 -1.54 13.10 -4.39
C LYS A 11 -2.58 13.77 -3.50
N SER A 12 -2.61 15.10 -3.60
CA SER A 12 -3.61 15.92 -2.89
C SER A 12 -4.90 16.11 -3.68
N ASP A 13 -4.95 15.66 -4.93
CA ASP A 13 -6.08 15.81 -5.85
C ASP A 13 -6.15 14.58 -6.78
N THR A 14 -7.14 14.57 -7.66
CA THR A 14 -7.40 13.51 -8.64
C THR A 14 -6.17 13.26 -9.51
N ALA A 15 -5.63 12.05 -9.42
CA ALA A 15 -4.50 11.63 -10.23
C ALA A 15 -4.83 11.67 -11.73
N LYS A 16 -3.86 12.12 -12.53
CA LYS A 16 -4.02 12.19 -13.99
C LYS A 16 -3.69 10.86 -14.63
N VAL A 17 -4.23 10.67 -15.83
CA VAL A 17 -3.95 9.51 -16.67
C VAL A 17 -2.43 9.34 -16.87
N GLY A 18 -1.92 8.13 -16.62
CA GLY A 18 -0.50 7.79 -16.79
C GLY A 18 0.42 8.36 -15.71
N GLU A 19 -0.12 9.07 -14.73
CA GLU A 19 0.65 9.58 -13.59
C GLU A 19 0.88 8.46 -12.57
N VAL A 20 2.11 8.33 -12.07
CA VAL A 20 2.41 7.36 -11.01
C VAL A 20 2.00 7.96 -9.66
N ILE A 21 1.17 7.23 -8.91
CA ILE A 21 0.76 7.55 -7.54
C ILE A 21 1.54 6.64 -6.60
N THR A 22 2.09 7.20 -5.53
CA THR A 22 2.80 6.44 -4.50
C THR A 22 1.92 6.29 -3.27
N TYR A 23 1.42 5.09 -3.03
CA TYR A 23 0.74 4.75 -1.78
C TYR A 23 1.77 4.36 -0.72
N THR A 24 1.62 4.89 0.49
CA THR A 24 2.44 4.56 1.67
C THR A 24 1.58 3.83 2.68
N PHE A 25 2.05 2.66 3.09
CA PHE A 25 1.46 1.83 4.13
C PHE A 25 2.33 1.96 5.38
N THR A 26 1.70 2.36 6.48
CA THR A 26 2.37 2.52 7.78
C THR A 26 1.68 1.67 8.82
N PHE A 27 2.38 0.64 9.28
CA PHE A 27 1.99 -0.17 10.44
C PHE A 27 2.43 0.52 11.73
N ASP A 28 1.67 0.34 12.80
CA ASP A 28 2.00 0.86 14.14
C ASP A 28 3.07 0.04 14.88
N GLU A 29 3.46 -1.11 14.32
CA GLU A 29 4.57 -1.95 14.77
C GLU A 29 5.30 -2.60 13.58
N ALA A 30 6.40 -3.29 13.86
CA ALA A 30 7.09 -4.09 12.86
C ALA A 30 6.26 -5.33 12.52
N VAL A 31 6.14 -5.64 11.24
CA VAL A 31 5.37 -6.79 10.75
C VAL A 31 6.20 -7.72 9.88
N THR A 32 5.72 -8.96 9.74
CA THR A 32 6.17 -9.94 8.75
C THR A 32 5.01 -10.32 7.83
N ASP A 33 5.34 -11.01 6.74
CA ASP A 33 4.38 -11.59 5.79
C ASP A 33 3.51 -10.58 5.01
N PHE A 34 3.81 -9.28 5.09
CA PHE A 34 3.15 -8.27 4.25
C PHE A 34 3.84 -8.14 2.89
N ASP A 35 3.09 -8.44 1.82
CA ASP A 35 3.57 -8.30 0.45
C ASP A 35 2.52 -7.72 -0.52
N ILE A 36 2.93 -7.55 -1.78
CA ILE A 36 2.11 -6.92 -2.82
C ILE A 36 0.81 -7.69 -3.13
N ASN A 37 0.75 -8.99 -2.83
CA ASN A 37 -0.41 -9.85 -3.07
C ASN A 37 -1.53 -9.58 -2.06
N ASP A 38 -1.21 -9.04 -0.88
CA ASP A 38 -2.20 -8.66 0.13
C ASP A 38 -2.99 -7.41 -0.23
N ILE A 39 -2.53 -6.68 -1.26
CA ILE A 39 -3.14 -5.45 -1.74
C ILE A 39 -4.06 -5.80 -2.90
N THR A 40 -5.31 -5.35 -2.90
CA THR A 40 -6.18 -5.41 -4.08
C THR A 40 -6.36 -4.00 -4.63
N VAL A 41 -6.20 -3.87 -5.95
CA VAL A 41 -6.32 -2.60 -6.68
C VAL A 41 -7.33 -2.75 -7.79
N THR A 42 -8.24 -1.78 -7.89
CA THR A 42 -9.14 -1.62 -9.05
C THR A 42 -8.96 -0.24 -9.65
N GLY A 43 -9.01 -0.12 -10.98
CA GLY A 43 -8.90 1.17 -11.67
C GLY A 43 -7.46 1.67 -11.86
N GLY A 44 -6.46 0.84 -11.52
CA GLY A 44 -5.04 1.13 -11.68
C GLY A 44 -4.22 -0.16 -11.85
N THR A 45 -2.98 -0.01 -12.28
CA THR A 45 -2.00 -1.09 -12.38
C THR A 45 -1.00 -0.95 -11.25
N LYS A 46 -0.77 -2.03 -10.49
CA LYS A 46 0.28 -2.10 -9.47
C LYS A 46 1.66 -2.05 -10.14
N GLY A 47 2.53 -1.20 -9.60
CA GLY A 47 3.92 -1.06 -9.98
C GLY A 47 4.85 -1.58 -8.89
N THR A 48 5.93 -0.83 -8.63
CA THR A 48 6.96 -1.20 -7.67
C THR A 48 6.40 -1.24 -6.25
N PHE A 49 6.61 -2.35 -5.56
CA PHE A 49 6.36 -2.48 -4.13
C PHE A 49 7.69 -2.59 -3.38
N THR A 50 7.90 -1.76 -2.37
CA THR A 50 9.17 -1.70 -1.63
C THR A 50 8.96 -1.46 -0.15
N SER A 51 9.85 -2.00 0.68
CA SER A 51 10.02 -1.53 2.05
C SER A 51 10.90 -0.28 2.06
N VAL A 52 10.50 0.74 2.80
CA VAL A 52 11.21 2.01 2.83
C VAL A 52 12.46 1.88 3.70
N ASN A 53 13.65 1.98 3.11
CA ASN A 53 14.94 1.88 3.80
C ASN A 53 15.11 0.58 4.64
N GLY A 54 14.50 -0.54 4.20
CA GLY A 54 14.51 -1.79 4.95
C GLY A 54 13.62 -1.78 6.20
N SER A 55 12.70 -0.82 6.32
CA SER A 55 11.70 -0.79 7.38
C SER A 55 10.77 -2.00 7.33
N GLU A 56 10.36 -2.47 8.50
CA GLU A 56 9.38 -3.54 8.68
C GLU A 56 8.00 -2.99 9.04
N SER A 57 7.84 -1.67 9.02
CA SER A 57 6.59 -0.98 9.34
C SER A 57 6.14 -0.03 8.24
N VAL A 58 7.00 0.28 7.26
CA VAL A 58 6.71 1.26 6.21
C VAL A 58 7.01 0.68 4.84
N TYR A 59 5.97 0.63 4.01
CA TYR A 59 6.02 0.07 2.66
C TYR A 59 5.42 1.08 1.68
N THR A 60 5.89 1.05 0.44
CA THR A 60 5.31 1.83 -0.64
C THR A 60 4.88 0.97 -1.82
N LEU A 61 3.78 1.36 -2.46
CA LEU A 61 3.32 0.79 -3.73
C LEU A 61 3.12 1.92 -4.75
N GLU A 62 3.80 1.82 -5.88
CA GLU A 62 3.48 2.65 -7.04
C GLU A 62 2.23 2.11 -7.75
N LEU A 63 1.36 3.01 -8.18
CA LEU A 63 0.14 2.68 -8.89
C LEU A 63 -0.09 3.68 -10.03
N THR A 64 -0.34 3.15 -11.23
CA THR A 64 -0.56 3.97 -12.42
C THR A 64 -1.99 3.80 -12.92
N PRO A 65 -2.80 4.87 -13.02
CA PRO A 65 -4.09 4.83 -13.70
C PRO A 65 -3.88 4.56 -15.21
N PRO A 66 -4.64 3.63 -15.83
CA PRO A 66 -4.50 3.34 -17.25
C PRO A 66 -4.85 4.55 -18.13
N ALA A 67 -4.31 4.56 -19.36
CA ALA A 67 -4.62 5.53 -20.39
C ALA A 67 -6.14 5.71 -20.53
N ASN A 68 -6.64 6.95 -20.36
CA ASN A 68 -8.05 7.33 -20.44
C ASN A 68 -8.96 6.84 -19.30
N SER A 69 -8.40 6.42 -18.16
CA SER A 69 -9.20 6.18 -16.95
C SER A 69 -9.90 7.48 -16.52
N LYS A 70 -11.22 7.39 -16.30
CA LYS A 70 -12.05 8.42 -15.66
C LYS A 70 -12.66 7.93 -14.35
N GLY A 71 -12.21 6.77 -13.87
CA GLY A 71 -12.77 6.07 -12.72
C GLY A 71 -12.00 6.33 -11.43
N ILE A 72 -12.61 5.94 -10.31
CA ILE A 72 -12.01 5.97 -8.99
C ILE A 72 -11.02 4.81 -8.86
N ILE A 73 -9.82 5.07 -8.32
CA ILE A 73 -8.92 4.03 -7.87
C ILE A 73 -9.38 3.57 -6.49
N SER A 74 -9.61 2.27 -6.34
CA SER A 74 -9.84 1.68 -5.02
C SER A 74 -8.67 0.78 -4.66
N LEU A 75 -8.19 0.93 -3.44
CA LEU A 75 -7.09 0.17 -2.87
C LEU A 75 -7.56 -0.40 -1.52
N THR A 76 -7.42 -1.71 -1.36
CA THR A 76 -7.77 -2.40 -0.12
C THR A 76 -6.66 -3.35 0.28
N VAL A 77 -6.44 -3.52 1.58
CA VAL A 77 -5.48 -4.47 2.14
C VAL A 77 -6.25 -5.60 2.82
N ALA A 78 -5.80 -6.85 2.66
CA ALA A 78 -6.41 -8.00 3.30
C ALA A 78 -6.40 -7.86 4.83
N VAL A 79 -7.41 -8.44 5.50
CA VAL A 79 -7.57 -8.30 6.96
C VAL A 79 -6.46 -8.98 7.78
N ASP A 80 -5.82 -10.00 7.21
CA ASP A 80 -4.73 -10.77 7.81
C ASP A 80 -3.43 -10.61 7.00
N ALA A 81 -3.28 -9.48 6.31
CA ALA A 81 -2.17 -9.18 5.41
C ALA A 81 -0.79 -9.17 6.08
N ALA A 82 -0.73 -9.11 7.41
CA ALA A 82 0.53 -8.98 8.12
C ALA A 82 0.47 -9.68 9.48
N THR A 83 1.61 -10.20 9.92
CA THR A 83 1.79 -10.78 11.25
C THR A 83 2.66 -9.84 12.09
N SER A 84 2.29 -9.60 13.34
CA SER A 84 3.14 -8.84 14.27
C SER A 84 4.50 -9.52 14.42
N LYS A 85 5.59 -8.77 14.22
CA LYS A 85 6.95 -9.27 14.44
C LYS A 85 7.31 -9.36 15.93
N VAL A 86 6.42 -8.94 16.85
CA VAL A 86 6.68 -9.03 18.28
C VAL A 86 6.86 -10.49 18.69
N ASN A 87 8.11 -10.88 18.96
CA ASN A 87 8.42 -12.04 19.79
C ASN A 87 7.81 -11.77 21.16
N LYS A 88 6.64 -12.35 21.45
CA LYS A 88 6.10 -12.40 22.80
C LYS A 88 7.16 -13.05 23.71
N HIS A 89 7.87 -12.25 24.50
CA HIS A 89 8.49 -12.70 25.74
C HIS A 89 7.46 -12.54 26.86
#